data_AF-A0A240E1N5-F1
#
_entry.id   AF-A0A240E1N5-F1
#
_cell.length_a   1.000
_cell.length_b   1.000
_cell.length_c   1.000
_cell.angle_alpha   90.00
_cell.angle_beta   90.00
_cell.angle_gamma   90.00
#
_symmetry.space_group_name_H-M   'P 1'
#
loop_
_entity.id
_entity.type
_entity.pdbx_description
1 polymer ?
#
loop_
_entity_poly.entity_id
_entity_poly.type
_entity_poly.pdbx_seq_one_letter_code
_entity_poly.pdbx_strand_id
1 'polypeptide(L)' 'MFITIIAALCTLAFLALRFVLAQSAIRFLVDSYGLDRRKLKRLSRRDIASLKRSIQQCRQKNDPFALETLLRPYRP' A
#
# COMPACT_ATOMS: atom_id res chain seq x y z
N MET A 1 -34.45 -16.11 6.73
CA MET A 1 -33.97 -14.76 7.12
C MET A 1 -32.56 -14.76 7.71
N PHE A 2 -32.15 -15.70 8.56
CA PHE A 2 -30.77 -15.71 9.11
C PHE A 2 -29.66 -15.86 8.05
N ILE A 3 -29.88 -16.67 7.02
CA ILE A 3 -28.89 -16.94 5.96
C ILE A 3 -28.57 -15.66 5.16
N THR A 4 -29.56 -14.82 4.89
CA THR A 4 -29.36 -13.56 4.15
C THR A 4 -28.60 -12.52 4.96
N ILE A 5 -28.79 -12.51 6.29
CA ILE A 5 -28.06 -11.62 7.21
C ILE A 5 -26.59 -12.05 7.29
N ILE A 6 -26.31 -13.36 7.38
CA ILE A 6 -24.95 -13.89 7.39
C ILE A 6 -24.24 -13.60 6.06
N ALA A 7 -24.91 -13.79 4.92
CA ALA A 7 -24.35 -13.47 3.62
C ALA A 7 -24.02 -11.97 3.48
N ALA A 8 -24.89 -11.08 3.97
CA ALA A 8 -24.66 -9.64 3.97
C ALA A 8 -23.50 -9.22 4.91
N LEU A 9 -23.35 -9.86 6.06
CA LEU A 9 -22.21 -9.63 6.95
C LEU A 9 -20.89 -10.09 6.33
N CYS A 10 -20.87 -11.25 5.69
CA CYS A 10 -19.68 -11.77 5.01
C CYS A 10 -19.23 -10.87 3.86
N THR A 11 -20.15 -10.35 3.04
CA THR A 11 -19.79 -9.42 1.96
C THR A 11 -19.23 -8.11 2.49
N LEU A 12 -19.81 -7.56 3.56
CA LEU A 12 -19.33 -6.33 4.18
C LEU A 12 -17.94 -6.52 4.82
N ALA A 13 -17.73 -7.63 5.53
CA ALA A 13 -16.44 -8.00 6.11
C ALA A 13 -15.37 -8.19 5.03
N PHE A 14 -15.70 -8.85 3.92
CA PHE A 14 -14.79 -9.03 2.80
C PHE A 14 -14.36 -7.68 2.20
N LEU A 15 -15.29 -6.75 2.00
CA LEU A 15 -14.97 -5.42 1.49
C LEU A 15 -14.07 -4.64 2.47
N ALA A 16 -14.40 -4.66 3.76
CA ALA A 16 -13.62 -4.01 4.81
C ALA A 16 -12.19 -4.55 4.85
N LEU A 17 -12.01 -5.88 4.79
CA LEU A 17 -10.69 -6.50 4.75
C LEU A 17 -9.86 -6.02 3.55
N ARG A 18 -10.48 -5.93 2.36
CA ARG A 18 -9.81 -5.37 1.18
C ARG A 18 -9.42 -3.91 1.35
N PHE A 19 -10.16 -3.12 2.11
CA PHE A 19 -9.80 -1.74 2.44
C PHE A 19 -8.64 -1.68 3.43
N VAL A 20 -8.67 -2.49 4.49
CA VAL A 20 -7.61 -2.56 5.50
C VAL A 20 -6.29 -3.02 4.89
N LEU A 21 -6.31 -4.06 4.05
CA LEU A 21 -5.11 -4.56 3.33
C LEU A 21 -4.47 -3.49 2.42
N ALA A 22 -5.29 -2.67 1.76
CA ALA A 22 -4.76 -1.58 0.94
C ALA A 22 -4.12 -0.47 1.78
N GLN A 23 -4.66 -0.20 2.97
CA GLN A 23 -4.06 0.76 3.89
C GLN A 23 -2.80 0.22 4.56
N SER A 24 -2.70 -1.08 4.82
CA SER A 24 -1.50 -1.66 5.44
C SER A 24 -0.27 -1.49 4.55
N ALA A 25 -0.41 -1.59 3.22
CA ALA A 25 0.67 -1.34 2.27
C ALA A 25 1.21 0.09 2.39
N ILE A 26 0.32 1.08 2.49
CA ILE A 26 0.72 2.48 2.69
C ILE A 26 1.41 2.63 4.04
N ARG A 27 0.86 2.03 5.10
CA ARG A 27 1.42 2.13 6.45
C ARG A 27 2.82 1.52 6.53
N PHE A 28 3.05 0.38 5.88
CA PHE A 28 4.37 -0.22 5.76
C PHE A 28 5.36 0.72 5.05
N LEU A 29 4.95 1.38 3.96
CA LEU A 29 5.82 2.33 3.25
C LEU A 29 6.15 3.57 4.10
N VAL A 30 5.19 4.10 4.87
CA VAL A 30 5.42 5.21 5.80
C VAL A 30 6.38 4.79 6.91
N ASP A 31 6.17 3.61 7.50
CA ASP A 31 6.91 3.14 8.66
C ASP A 31 8.34 2.70 8.30
N SER A 32 8.52 1.97 7.19
CA SER A 32 9.84 1.47 6.77
C SER A 32 10.69 2.52 6.06
N TYR A 33 10.09 3.50 5.39
CA TYR A 33 10.82 4.45 4.53
C TYR A 33 10.57 5.93 4.87
N GLY A 34 9.75 6.23 5.88
CA GLY A 34 9.48 7.60 6.33
C GLY A 34 8.74 8.47 5.32
N LEU A 35 7.94 7.85 4.45
CA LEU A 35 7.23 8.57 3.38
C LEU A 35 6.01 9.34 3.90
N ASP A 36 5.65 10.42 3.21
CA ASP A 36 4.50 11.26 3.56
C ASP A 36 3.18 10.56 3.20
N ARG A 37 2.35 10.35 4.23
CA ARG A 37 1.06 9.67 4.09
C ARG A 37 0.08 10.41 3.19
N ARG A 38 0.15 11.75 3.08
CA ARG A 38 -0.77 12.54 2.23
C ARG A 38 -0.41 12.34 0.76
N LYS A 39 0.88 12.34 0.43
CA LYS A 39 1.37 12.02 -0.93
C LYS A 39 0.99 10.58 -1.33
N LEU A 40 1.19 9.61 -0.44
CA LEU A 40 0.81 8.21 -0.65
C LEU A 40 -0.71 7.98 -0.79
N LYS A 41 -1.55 8.73 -0.07
CA LYS A 41 -3.02 8.63 -0.20
C LYS A 41 -3.56 9.15 -1.53
N ARG A 42 -2.81 10.00 -2.24
CA ARG A 42 -3.18 10.50 -3.58
C ARG A 42 -2.91 9.46 -4.67
N LEU A 43 -2.04 8.49 -4.41
CA LEU A 43 -1.73 7.41 -5.34
C LEU A 43 -2.85 6.35 -5.36
N SER A 44 -3.10 5.79 -6.54
CA SER A 44 -4.01 4.65 -6.67
C SER A 44 -3.39 3.40 -6.04
N ARG A 45 -4.23 2.41 -5.69
CA ARG A 45 -3.74 1.10 -5.20
C ARG A 45 -2.75 0.45 -6.19
N ARG A 46 -2.94 0.67 -7.49
CA ARG A 46 -2.03 0.18 -8.54
C ARG A 46 -0.68 0.85 -8.48
N ASP A 47 -0.65 2.16 -8.26
CA ASP A 47 0.59 2.93 -8.20
C ASP A 47 1.38 2.58 -6.95
N ILE A 48 0.71 2.38 -5.80
CA ILE A 48 1.36 1.88 -4.58
C ILE A 48 1.95 0.48 -4.80
N ALA A 49 1.22 -0.41 -5.49
CA ALA A 49 1.74 -1.73 -5.83
C ALA A 49 2.93 -1.66 -6.80
N SER A 50 2.89 -0.74 -7.77
CA SER A 50 3.99 -0.46 -8.69
C SER A 50 5.22 0.04 -7.94
N LEU A 51 5.04 1.04 -7.07
CA LEU A 51 6.10 1.61 -6.23
C LEU A 51 6.74 0.52 -5.35
N LYS A 52 5.95 -0.35 -4.72
CA LYS A 52 6.46 -1.49 -3.95
C LYS A 52 7.29 -2.44 -4.82
N ARG A 53 6.85 -2.73 -6.05
CA ARG A 53 7.62 -3.56 -7.00
C ARG A 53 8.92 -2.89 -7.41
N SER A 54 8.92 -1.59 -7.72
CA SER A 54 10.12 -0.83 -8.06
C SER A 54 11.12 -0.82 -6.90
N ILE A 55 10.66 -0.60 -5.67
CA ILE A 55 11.49 -0.70 -4.46
C ILE A 55 12.11 -2.09 -4.32
N GLN A 56 11.32 -3.14 -4.56
CA GLN A 56 11.81 -4.52 -4.49
C GLN A 56 12.83 -4.84 -5.59
N GLN A 57 12.63 -4.32 -6.80
CA GLN A 57 13.60 -4.43 -7.89
C GLN A 57 14.91 -3.71 -7.57
N CYS A 58 14.86 -2.49 -7.03
CA CYS A 58 16.06 -1.77 -6.57
C CYS A 58 16.79 -2.54 -5.47
N ARG A 59 16.06 -3.15 -4.52
CA ARG A 59 16.66 -4.03 -3.50
C ARG A 59 17.32 -5.27 -4.11
N GLN A 60 16.69 -5.93 -5.07
CA GLN A 60 17.30 -7.09 -5.75
C GLN A 60 18.56 -6.71 -6.53
N LYS A 61 18.58 -5.53 -7.13
CA LYS A 61 19.74 -5.00 -7.83
C LYS A 61 20.81 -4.42 -6.88
N ASN A 62 20.53 -4.37 -5.58
CA ASN A 62 21.35 -3.77 -4.53
C ASN A 62 21.82 -2.34 -4.86
N ASP A 63 20.93 -1.55 -5.48
CA ASP A 63 21.22 -0.18 -5.91
C ASP A 63 20.56 0.83 -4.94
N PRO A 64 21.28 1.33 -3.94
CA PRO A 64 20.75 2.25 -2.94
C PRO A 64 20.48 3.65 -3.50
N PHE A 65 21.21 4.08 -4.53
CA PHE A 65 21.04 5.41 -5.15
C PHE A 65 19.75 5.47 -5.97
N ALA A 66 19.48 4.43 -6.75
CA ALA A 66 18.22 4.31 -7.48
C ALA A 66 17.01 4.26 -6.53
N LEU A 67 17.17 3.58 -5.39
CA LEU A 67 16.13 3.51 -4.35
C LEU A 67 15.86 4.90 -3.74
N GLU A 68 16.91 5.63 -3.33
CA GLU A 68 16.75 6.99 -2.81
C GLU A 68 16.08 7.93 -3.82
N THR A 69 16.44 7.82 -5.10
CA THR A 69 15.84 8.63 -6.18
C THR A 69 14.33 8.36 -6.31
N LEU A 70 13.91 7.09 -6.19
CA LEU A 70 12.51 6.68 -6.21
C LEU A 70 11.72 7.17 -4.99
N LEU A 71 12.34 7.21 -3.82
CA LEU A 71 11.69 7.56 -2.55
C LEU A 71 11.64 9.07 -2.28
N ARG A 72 12.63 9.82 -2.79
CA ARG A 72 12.77 11.27 -2.62
C ARG A 72 11.49 12.09 -2.86
N PRO A 73 10.70 11.91 -3.94
CA PRO A 73 9.49 12.70 -4.16
C PRO A 73 8.42 12.49 -3.08
N TYR A 74 8.47 11.36 -2.38
CA TYR A 74 7.47 10.96 -1.38
C TYR A 74 7.88 11.26 0.06
N ARG A 75 9.13 11.66 0.35
CA ARG A 75 9.49 12.20 1.69
C ARG A 75 8.72 13.51 1.96
N PRO A 76 8.43 13.83 3.24
CA PRO A 76 7.86 15.13 3.62
C PRO A 76 8.73 16.28 3.10
#